data_AF-A0A962SU29-F1
#
_entry.id   AF-A0A962SU29-F1
#
_cell.length_a   1.000
_cell.length_b   1.000
_cell.length_c   1.000
_cell.angle_alpha   90.00
_cell.angle_beta   90.00
_cell.angle_gamma   90.00
#
_symmetry.space_group_name_H-M   'P 1'
#
loop_
_entity.id
_entity.type
_entity.pdbx_description
1 polymer ?
#
loop_
_entity_poly.entity_id
_entity_poly.type
_entity_poly.pdbx_seq_one_letter_code
_entity_poly.pdbx_strand_id
1 'polypeptide(L)'
;PLLDFDQLAERDDPVGMLIRELRLLAAHPGLLRDVASEALSDLQQKLPVELRQGENALRLDDADALVELLAEVEADLLARLSGEAGSS
;
A
#
# COMPACT_ATOMS: atom_id res chain seq x y z
N PRO A 1 14.13 12.66 -7.46
CA PRO A 1 14.16 12.11 -8.84
C PRO A 1 12.94 11.22 -9.06
N LEU A 2 12.48 11.00 -10.30
CA LEU A 2 11.42 10.01 -10.50
C LEU A 2 12.04 8.63 -10.24
N LEU A 3 11.66 8.01 -9.13
CA LEU A 3 12.12 6.66 -8.77
C LEU A 3 11.62 5.68 -9.83
N ASP A 4 12.56 4.95 -10.44
CA ASP A 4 12.24 3.87 -11.37
C ASP A 4 11.99 2.59 -10.56
N PHE A 5 10.71 2.34 -10.26
CA PHE A 5 10.29 1.20 -9.47
C PHE A 5 10.58 -0.15 -10.14
N ASP A 6 10.68 -0.18 -11.47
CA ASP A 6 11.02 -1.40 -12.20
C ASP A 6 12.49 -1.75 -11.98
N GLN A 7 13.39 -0.77 -12.03
CA GLN A 7 14.81 -1.00 -11.70
C GLN A 7 15.02 -1.39 -10.24
N LEU A 8 14.25 -0.83 -9.31
CA LEU A 8 14.36 -1.19 -7.90
C LEU A 8 13.86 -2.62 -7.63
N ALA A 9 12.83 -3.08 -8.34
CA ALA A 9 12.31 -4.44 -8.22
C ALA A 9 13.31 -5.52 -8.68
N GLU A 10 14.31 -5.17 -9.48
CA GLU A 10 15.35 -6.11 -9.94
C GLU A 10 16.46 -6.33 -8.90
N ARG A 11 16.52 -5.51 -7.85
CA ARG A 11 17.58 -5.61 -6.82
C ARG A 11 17.46 -6.92 -6.04
N ASP A 12 18.59 -7.58 -5.85
CA ASP A 12 18.71 -8.76 -4.97
C ASP A 12 19.02 -8.33 -3.53
N ASP A 13 18.20 -7.43 -3.00
CA ASP A 13 18.32 -6.91 -1.65
C ASP A 13 16.92 -6.78 -1.00
N PRO A 14 16.84 -6.44 0.31
CA PRO A 14 15.55 -6.33 1.00
C PRO A 14 14.59 -5.30 0.38
N VAL A 15 15.11 -4.26 -0.28
CA VAL A 15 14.28 -3.25 -0.95
C VAL A 15 13.65 -3.84 -2.21
N GLY A 16 14.42 -4.53 -3.04
CA GLY A 16 13.89 -5.23 -4.21
C GLY A 16 12.89 -6.33 -3.82
N MET A 17 13.13 -7.05 -2.72
CA MET A 17 12.19 -8.03 -2.18
C MET A 17 10.85 -7.38 -1.79
N LEU A 18 10.91 -6.28 -1.02
CA LEU A 18 9.71 -5.55 -0.59
C LEU A 18 8.86 -5.09 -1.78
N ILE A 19 9.47 -4.54 -2.82
CA ILE A 19 8.74 -4.07 -4.03
C ILE A 19 8.03 -5.24 -4.72
N ARG A 20 8.71 -6.38 -4.86
CA ARG A 20 8.10 -7.58 -5.47
C ARG A 20 6.91 -8.10 -4.66
N GLU A 21 7.00 -8.09 -3.32
CA GLU A 21 5.90 -8.47 -2.44
C GLU A 21 4.71 -7.50 -2.54
N LEU A 22 4.95 -6.19 -2.57
CA LEU A 22 3.90 -5.18 -2.74
C LEU A 22 3.19 -5.34 -4.10
N ARG A 23 3.95 -5.56 -5.18
CA ARG A 23 3.40 -5.85 -6.51
C ARG A 23 2.61 -7.16 -6.55
N LEU A 24 3.06 -8.19 -5.84
CA LEU A 24 2.36 -9.47 -5.72
C LEU A 24 1.00 -9.29 -5.02
N LEU A 25 0.95 -8.48 -3.95
CA LEU A 25 -0.30 -8.12 -3.28
C LEU A 25 -1.23 -7.34 -4.22
N ALA A 26 -0.71 -6.34 -4.94
CA ALA A 26 -1.49 -5.56 -5.89
C ALA A 26 -2.05 -6.40 -7.06
N ALA A 27 -1.30 -7.40 -7.52
CA ALA A 27 -1.72 -8.30 -8.60
C ALA A 27 -2.74 -9.38 -8.15
N HIS A 28 -2.93 -9.57 -6.85
CA HIS A 28 -3.80 -10.58 -6.28
C HIS A 28 -4.80 -9.98 -5.27
N PRO A 29 -5.92 -9.40 -5.76
CA PRO A 29 -6.93 -8.75 -4.92
C PRO A 29 -7.44 -9.62 -3.76
N GLY A 30 -7.51 -10.94 -3.94
CA GLY A 30 -7.86 -11.88 -2.87
C GLY A 30 -6.85 -11.91 -1.72
N LEU A 31 -5.55 -11.99 -2.05
CA LEU A 31 -4.48 -11.96 -1.05
C LEU A 31 -4.42 -10.61 -0.32
N LEU A 32 -4.57 -9.52 -1.07
CA LEU A 32 -4.60 -8.18 -0.49
C LEU A 32 -5.78 -8.01 0.48
N ARG A 33 -6.96 -8.53 0.12
CA ARG A 33 -8.13 -8.52 0.99
C ARG A 33 -7.91 -9.35 2.24
N ASP A 34 -7.29 -10.52 2.14
CA ASP A 34 -7.03 -11.38 3.31
C ASP A 34 -6.08 -10.69 4.29
N VAL A 35 -4.99 -10.09 3.78
CA VAL A 35 -4.04 -9.30 4.58
C VAL A 35 -4.73 -8.08 5.20
N ALA A 36 -5.53 -7.35 4.43
CA ALA A 36 -6.28 -6.19 4.93
C ALA A 36 -7.32 -6.59 5.98
N SER A 37 -7.99 -7.73 5.81
CA SER A 37 -8.94 -8.23 6.80
C SER A 37 -8.27 -8.59 8.12
N GLU A 38 -7.04 -9.12 8.08
CA GLU A 38 -6.28 -9.41 9.31
C GLU A 38 -5.73 -8.14 9.97
N ALA A 39 -5.25 -7.18 9.18
CA ALA A 39 -4.56 -6.00 9.67
C ALA A 39 -5.48 -4.80 9.99
N LEU A 40 -6.59 -4.65 9.27
CA LEU A 40 -7.40 -3.43 9.24
C LEU A 40 -8.83 -3.61 9.76
N SER A 41 -9.30 -4.84 10.02
CA SER A 41 -10.69 -5.08 10.47
C SER A 41 -11.04 -4.28 11.72
N ASP A 42 -10.13 -4.28 12.70
CA ASP A 42 -10.30 -3.59 13.97
C ASP A 42 -10.35 -2.07 13.78
N LEU A 43 -9.53 -1.55 12.86
CA LEU A 43 -9.52 -0.14 12.52
C LEU A 43 -10.85 0.23 11.85
N GLN A 44 -11.29 -0.55 10.88
CA GLN A 44 -12.56 -0.34 10.18
C GLN A 44 -13.75 -0.32 11.16
N GLN A 45 -13.74 -1.14 12.21
CA GLN A 45 -14.78 -1.10 13.24
C GLN A 45 -14.73 0.14 14.13
N LYS A 46 -13.53 0.70 14.35
CA LYS A 46 -13.29 1.87 15.21
C LYS A 46 -13.45 3.21 14.47
N LEU A 47 -13.49 3.20 13.13
CA LEU A 47 -13.67 4.43 12.37
C LEU A 47 -15.01 5.11 12.71
N PRO A 48 -15.00 6.46 12.87
CA PRO A 48 -16.22 7.26 12.91
C PRO A 48 -17.15 6.97 11.74
N VAL A 49 -18.46 7.12 11.94
CA VAL A 49 -19.45 6.77 10.91
C VAL A 49 -19.27 7.60 9.64
N GLU A 50 -18.81 8.84 9.78
CA GLU A 50 -18.53 9.79 8.69
C GLU A 50 -17.36 9.34 7.81
N LEU A 51 -16.44 8.52 8.36
CA LEU A 51 -15.32 7.93 7.62
C LEU A 51 -15.65 6.53 7.08
N ARG A 52 -16.76 5.92 7.51
CA ARG A 52 -17.21 4.60 7.03
C ARG A 52 -18.32 4.68 5.98
N GLN A 53 -18.99 5.81 5.88
CA GLN A 53 -20.19 5.99 5.07
C GLN A 53 -20.13 7.29 4.27
N GLY A 54 -20.87 7.33 3.16
CA GLY A 54 -20.92 8.50 2.28
C GLY A 54 -19.92 8.44 1.13
N GLU A 55 -19.80 9.56 0.41
CA GLU A 55 -19.01 9.68 -0.82
C GLU A 55 -17.50 9.51 -0.58
N ASN A 56 -17.03 9.87 0.61
CA ASN A 56 -15.62 9.81 1.01
C ASN A 56 -15.33 8.68 2.03
N ALA A 57 -16.13 7.61 2.02
CA ALA A 57 -15.93 6.49 2.92
C ALA A 57 -14.57 5.81 2.65
N LEU A 58 -13.82 5.52 3.71
CA LEU A 58 -12.60 4.71 3.65
C LEU A 58 -13.00 3.24 3.41
N ARG A 59 -12.69 2.72 2.24
CA ARG A 59 -13.02 1.35 1.84
C ARG A 59 -11.87 0.39 2.14
N LEU A 60 -11.70 0.09 3.42
CA LEU A 60 -10.64 -0.79 3.92
C LEU A 60 -10.94 -2.29 3.72
N ASP A 61 -12.13 -2.62 3.22
CA ASP A 61 -12.61 -3.98 2.91
C ASP A 61 -12.81 -4.25 1.41
N ASP A 62 -12.60 -3.24 0.58
CA ASP A 62 -12.76 -3.29 -0.88
C ASP A 62 -11.40 -3.48 -1.54
N ALA A 63 -11.26 -4.54 -2.34
CA ALA A 63 -9.96 -4.89 -2.88
C ALA A 63 -9.44 -3.88 -3.92
N ASP A 64 -10.33 -3.27 -4.71
CA ASP A 64 -9.91 -2.29 -5.72
C ASP A 64 -9.43 -1.00 -5.05
N ALA A 65 -10.15 -0.53 -4.02
CA ALA A 65 -9.72 0.61 -3.22
C ALA A 65 -8.39 0.35 -2.48
N LEU A 66 -8.18 -0.88 -2.00
CA LEU A 66 -6.93 -1.28 -1.36
C LEU A 66 -5.76 -1.31 -2.36
N VAL A 67 -5.98 -1.69 -3.62
CA VAL A 67 -4.94 -1.64 -4.67
C VAL A 67 -4.51 -0.21 -4.94
N GLU A 68 -5.45 0.73 -5.03
CA GLU A 68 -5.15 2.16 -5.22
C GLU A 68 -4.35 2.72 -4.03
N LEU A 69 -4.79 2.45 -2.79
CA LEU A 69 -4.07 2.82 -1.57
C LEU A 69 -2.66 2.22 -1.51
N LEU A 70 -2.50 0.97 -1.93
CA LEU A 70 -1.21 0.29 -1.93
C LEU A 70 -0.22 0.97 -2.89
N ALA A 71 -0.68 1.41 -4.07
CA ALA A 71 0.15 2.13 -5.03
C ALA A 71 0.63 3.49 -4.49
N GLU A 72 -0.24 4.22 -3.77
CA GLU A 72 0.14 5.46 -3.10
C GLU A 72 1.21 5.22 -2.03
N VAL A 73 1.01 4.21 -1.18
CA VAL A 73 1.94 3.86 -0.10
C VAL A 73 3.27 3.34 -0.63
N GLU A 74 3.28 2.56 -1.71
CA GLU A 74 4.49 2.06 -2.35
C GLU A 74 5.40 3.21 -2.78
N ALA A 75 4.85 4.22 -3.46
CA ALA A 75 5.61 5.39 -3.88
C ALA A 75 6.23 6.15 -2.70
N ASP A 76 5.42 6.37 -1.66
CA ASP A 76 5.80 7.06 -0.43
C ASP A 76 6.91 6.35 0.35
N LEU A 77 6.78 5.03 0.48
CA LEU A 77 7.72 4.17 1.18
C LEU A 77 9.08 4.15 0.47
N LEU A 78 9.07 4.07 -0.86
CA LEU A 78 10.28 4.00 -1.65
C LEU A 78 11.03 5.33 -1.72
N ALA A 79 10.31 6.46 -1.71
CA ALA A 79 10.90 7.78 -1.52
C ALA A 79 11.64 7.89 -0.18
N ARG A 80 11.06 7.32 0.90
CA ARG A 80 11.70 7.28 2.22
C ARG A 80 12.94 6.38 2.25
N LEU A 81 12.82 5.16 1.71
CA LEU A 81 13.91 4.17 1.71
C LEU A 81 15.09 4.56 0.82
N SER A 82 14.85 5.33 -0.24
CA SER A 82 15.90 5.82 -1.14
C SER A 82 16.67 7.03 -0.57
N GLY A 83 16.28 7.52 0.62
CA GLY A 83 16.90 8.67 1.27
C GLY A 83 16.45 10.03 0.73
N GLU A 84 15.49 10.08 -0.20
CA GLU A 84 14.96 11.35 -0.72
C GLU A 84 14.06 12.07 0.30
N ALA A 85 13.44 11.35 1.24
CA ALA A 85 12.60 11.95 2.29
C ALA A 85 13.36 12.62 3.45
N GLY A 86 14.70 12.61 3.42
CA GLY A 86 15.55 13.14 4.49
C GLY A 86 16.30 14.44 4.19
N SER A 87 16.14 15.03 3.00
CA SER A 87 16.69 16.36 2.68
C SER A 87 15.61 17.42 2.84
N SER A 88 15.35 17.83 4.08
CA SER A 88 14.68 19.10 4.39
C SER A 88 15.29 19.78 5.59
#